data_AF-A0A3B9ZY80-F1
#
_entry.id   AF-A0A3B9ZY80-F1
#
_cell.length_a   1.000
_cell.length_b   1.000
_cell.length_c   1.000
_cell.angle_alpha   90.00
_cell.angle_beta   90.00
_cell.angle_gamma   90.00
#
_symmetry.space_group_name_H-M   'P 1'
#
loop_
_entity.id
_entity.type
_entity.pdbx_description
1 polymer ?
#
loop_
_entity_poly.entity_id
_entity_poly.type
_entity_poly.pdbx_seq_one_letter_code
_entity_poly.pdbx_strand_id
1 'polypeptide(L)'
;MKRIIAIAALVIFGCVSVKASGYPYDYTFQNARVVSVGPAIVVKVESGMMSTLVIGYKRSGMLGGSDSISAVVRTTYSNYNGNVNTVERVIQIPKEWHGTGYMTPEMSPYDFVAGGDSCREIIRIELAFFNGPKWDSNYGANYAVEKNDFYQKAATFRSEHGGGPNIDLYCWDFIVGQMRK
;
A
#
# COMPACT_ATOMS: atom_id res chain seq x y z
N MET A 1 -57.67 -1.48 -36.45
CA MET A 1 -56.93 -0.19 -36.43
C MET A 1 -57.02 0.43 -35.03
N LYS A 2 -55.87 0.59 -34.37
CA LYS A 2 -55.51 1.41 -33.18
C LYS A 2 -54.17 0.81 -32.70
N ARG A 3 -53.01 1.39 -33.05
CA ARG A 3 -52.22 2.37 -32.28
C ARG A 3 -51.97 1.89 -30.84
N ILE A 4 -50.78 1.91 -30.22
CA ILE A 4 -49.42 2.38 -30.51
C ILE A 4 -48.61 2.06 -29.23
N ILE A 5 -47.34 1.63 -29.39
CA ILE A 5 -46.14 1.92 -28.56
C ILE A 5 -46.01 1.39 -27.11
N ALA A 6 -44.78 0.87 -26.88
CA ALA A 6 -44.11 0.34 -25.70
C ALA A 6 -44.11 1.18 -24.43
N ILE A 7 -43.91 0.52 -23.28
CA ILE A 7 -43.05 1.02 -22.20
C ILE A 7 -42.27 -0.17 -21.61
N ALA A 8 -41.00 -0.27 -22.00
CA ALA A 8 -40.01 -1.04 -21.25
C ALA A 8 -39.63 -0.23 -20.02
N ALA A 9 -40.00 -0.71 -18.83
CA ALA A 9 -39.55 -0.13 -17.57
C ALA A 9 -38.09 -0.53 -17.36
N LEU A 10 -37.18 0.28 -17.88
CA LEU A 10 -35.76 0.24 -17.54
C LEU A 10 -35.62 0.68 -16.08
N VAL A 11 -35.55 -0.27 -15.15
CA VAL A 11 -35.18 0.02 -13.76
C VAL A 11 -33.70 0.36 -13.76
N ILE A 12 -33.40 1.64 -13.94
CA ILE A 12 -32.09 2.21 -13.65
C ILE A 12 -31.95 2.13 -12.13
N PHE A 13 -31.27 1.10 -11.64
CA PHE A 13 -30.63 1.15 -10.33
C PHE A 13 -29.53 2.21 -10.44
N GLY A 14 -29.92 3.47 -10.28
CA GLY A 14 -28.99 4.52 -9.99
C GLY A 14 -28.37 4.19 -8.64
N CYS A 15 -27.11 3.75 -8.65
CA CYS A 15 -26.25 3.84 -7.49
C CYS A 15 -26.13 5.32 -7.12
N VAL A 16 -27.09 5.85 -6.38
CA VAL A 16 -26.85 7.03 -5.56
C VAL A 16 -25.83 6.59 -4.52
N SER A 17 -24.57 6.97 -4.71
CA SER A 17 -23.57 6.92 -3.65
C SER A 17 -24.12 7.70 -2.47
N VAL A 18 -24.70 6.98 -1.52
CA VAL A 18 -25.07 7.53 -0.23
C VAL A 18 -23.75 7.87 0.44
N LYS A 19 -23.31 9.13 0.32
CA LYS A 19 -22.15 9.59 1.08
C LYS A 19 -22.47 9.35 2.54
N ALA A 20 -21.70 8.47 3.18
CA ALA A 20 -21.88 8.13 4.58
C ALA A 20 -21.90 9.43 5.41
N SER A 21 -23.10 9.81 5.82
CA SER A 21 -23.39 11.03 6.59
C SER A 21 -22.90 10.80 8.03
N GLY A 22 -21.63 11.11 8.31
CA GLY A 22 -21.12 11.10 9.68
C GLY A 22 -19.61 11.11 9.85
N TYR A 23 -18.84 10.75 8.83
CA TYR A 23 -17.37 10.80 8.90
C TYR A 23 -16.83 12.12 8.35
N PRO A 24 -15.78 12.71 8.95
CA PRO A 24 -15.19 13.92 8.43
C PRO A 24 -14.69 13.72 6.98
N TYR A 25 -14.60 14.82 6.24
CA TYR A 25 -14.36 14.84 4.79
C TYR A 25 -13.11 14.05 4.34
N ASP A 26 -12.13 13.92 5.22
CA ASP A 26 -10.90 13.16 5.03
C ASP A 26 -11.10 11.63 4.92
N TYR A 27 -12.22 11.08 5.39
CA TYR A 27 -12.59 9.66 5.23
C TYR A 27 -13.35 9.36 3.93
N THR A 28 -13.63 10.38 3.11
CA THR A 28 -14.37 10.18 1.85
C THR A 28 -13.46 9.80 0.68
N PHE A 29 -12.14 9.90 0.87
CA PHE A 29 -11.13 9.72 -0.16
C PHE A 29 -9.96 8.88 0.36
N GLN A 30 -9.20 8.31 -0.56
CA GLN A 30 -7.92 7.68 -0.27
C GLN A 30 -6.77 8.43 -0.93
N ASN A 31 -5.67 8.60 -0.20
CA ASN A 31 -4.43 9.17 -0.72
C ASN A 31 -3.35 8.09 -0.70
N ALA A 32 -2.96 7.60 -1.87
CA ALA A 32 -1.84 6.69 -2.04
C ALA A 32 -0.55 7.49 -2.26
N ARG A 33 0.51 7.13 -1.54
CA ARG A 33 1.85 7.66 -1.69
C ARG A 33 2.83 6.51 -1.84
N VAL A 34 3.58 6.50 -2.94
CA VAL A 34 4.56 5.45 -3.26
C VAL A 34 5.95 6.05 -3.27
N VAL A 35 6.82 5.56 -2.39
CA VAL A 35 8.25 5.87 -2.39
C VAL A 35 8.99 4.70 -3.03
N SER A 36 9.85 4.98 -4.01
CA SER A 36 10.73 3.98 -4.64
C SER A 36 12.18 4.25 -4.28
N VAL A 37 12.90 3.22 -3.86
CA VAL A 37 14.36 3.25 -3.63
C VAL A 37 14.96 2.06 -4.36
N GLY A 38 15.50 2.30 -5.56
CA GLY A 38 15.89 1.22 -6.47
C GLY A 38 14.69 0.32 -6.83
N PRO A 39 14.81 -1.02 -6.75
CA PRO A 39 13.71 -1.94 -6.99
C PRO A 39 12.72 -2.03 -5.81
N ALA A 40 13.06 -1.52 -4.62
CA ALA A 40 12.16 -1.56 -3.48
C ALA A 40 11.12 -0.43 -3.56
N ILE A 41 9.88 -0.71 -3.17
CA ILE A 41 8.87 0.31 -2.93
C ILE A 41 8.25 0.16 -1.54
N VAL A 42 7.91 1.30 -0.95
CA VAL A 42 7.02 1.38 0.21
C VAL A 42 5.86 2.28 -0.15
N VAL A 43 4.66 1.76 0.05
CA VAL A 43 3.41 2.47 -0.19
C VAL A 43 2.75 2.77 1.12
N LYS A 44 2.19 3.97 1.23
CA LYS A 44 1.25 4.36 2.28
C LYS A 44 -0.05 4.80 1.63
N VAL A 45 -1.16 4.19 2.03
CA VAL A 45 -2.52 4.61 1.62
C VAL A 45 -3.25 5.11 2.86
N GLU A 46 -3.77 6.33 2.81
CA GLU A 46 -4.45 6.97 3.95
C GLU A 46 -5.88 7.39 3.60
N SER A 47 -6.78 7.17 4.55
CA SER A 47 -8.16 7.68 4.54
C SER A 47 -8.54 8.13 5.95
N GLY A 48 -8.67 9.44 6.15
CA GLY A 48 -8.76 10.04 7.48
C GLY A 48 -7.59 9.63 8.37
N MET A 49 -7.88 9.01 9.53
CA MET A 49 -6.84 8.48 10.43
C MET A 49 -6.39 7.06 10.08
N MET A 50 -7.07 6.39 9.15
CA MET A 50 -6.73 5.03 8.75
C MET A 50 -5.54 5.08 7.80
N SER A 51 -4.58 4.20 8.03
CA SER A 51 -3.41 4.05 7.17
C SER A 51 -3.14 2.58 6.93
N THR A 52 -2.81 2.27 5.69
CA THR A 52 -2.42 0.94 5.22
C THR A 52 -1.06 1.06 4.54
N LEU A 53 -0.25 0.02 4.67
CA LEU A 53 1.07 -0.07 4.07
C LEU A 53 1.12 -1.23 3.09
N VAL A 54 1.92 -1.05 2.05
CA VAL A 54 2.27 -2.12 1.11
C VAL A 54 3.76 -2.05 0.85
N ILE A 55 4.43 -3.21 0.86
CA ILE A 55 5.83 -3.33 0.47
C ILE A 55 5.88 -4.07 -0.85
N GLY A 56 6.69 -3.56 -1.77
CA GLY A 56 6.90 -4.19 -3.06
C GLY A 56 8.37 -4.27 -3.45
N TYR A 57 8.64 -5.22 -4.34
CA TYR A 57 9.93 -5.39 -5.01
C TYR A 57 9.69 -5.53 -6.51
N LYS A 58 10.16 -4.55 -7.28
CA LYS A 58 9.94 -4.46 -8.72
C LYS A 58 10.61 -5.61 -9.45
N ARG A 59 10.01 -6.02 -10.56
CA ARG A 59 10.58 -7.04 -11.46
C ARG A 59 11.93 -6.64 -12.07
N SER A 60 12.24 -5.35 -12.11
CA SER A 60 13.54 -4.84 -12.54
C SER A 60 14.68 -5.12 -11.56
N GLY A 61 14.36 -5.57 -10.34
CA GLY A 61 15.35 -6.06 -9.38
C GLY A 61 16.00 -7.38 -9.79
N MET A 62 17.02 -7.79 -9.03
CA MET A 62 17.79 -9.01 -9.32
C MET A 62 17.11 -10.31 -8.87
N LEU A 63 16.12 -10.24 -7.98
CA LEU A 63 15.39 -11.42 -7.50
C LEU A 63 14.25 -11.78 -8.47
N GLY A 64 14.57 -12.48 -9.55
CA GLY A 64 13.61 -12.93 -10.57
C GLY A 64 13.30 -14.44 -10.53
N GLY A 65 12.20 -14.84 -11.18
CA GLY A 65 11.92 -16.23 -11.53
C GLY A 65 11.24 -17.11 -10.47
N SER A 66 10.66 -16.52 -9.42
CA SER A 66 9.95 -17.23 -8.36
C SER A 66 8.48 -16.79 -8.27
N ASP A 67 7.65 -17.59 -7.62
CA ASP A 67 6.26 -17.24 -7.28
C ASP A 67 6.18 -16.36 -6.02
N SER A 68 7.25 -16.31 -5.23
CA SER A 68 7.37 -15.42 -4.06
C SER A 68 8.83 -15.14 -3.72
N ILE A 69 9.05 -14.07 -2.96
CA ILE A 69 10.32 -13.76 -2.29
C ILE A 69 10.06 -13.50 -0.82
N SER A 70 11.11 -13.38 -0.02
CA SER A 70 11.01 -12.92 1.37
C SER A 70 11.60 -11.53 1.50
N ALA A 71 11.06 -10.73 2.42
CA ALA A 71 11.62 -9.46 2.83
C ALA A 71 11.90 -9.46 4.33
N VAL A 72 13.11 -9.07 4.70
CA VAL A 72 13.44 -8.57 6.04
C VAL A 72 13.01 -7.11 6.08
N VAL A 73 12.04 -6.81 6.94
CA VAL A 73 11.49 -5.47 7.16
C VAL A 73 11.88 -5.02 8.55
N ARG A 74 12.78 -4.03 8.63
CA ARG A 74 13.14 -3.36 9.87
C ARG A 74 12.34 -2.06 9.98
N THR A 75 11.52 -1.95 11.01
CA THR A 75 10.62 -0.82 11.23
C THR A 75 11.03 -0.08 12.48
N THR A 76 11.32 1.21 12.33
CA THR A 76 11.53 2.13 13.44
C THR A 76 10.28 2.98 13.63
N TYR A 77 9.71 2.99 14.84
CA TYR A 77 8.48 3.71 15.17
C TYR A 77 8.58 4.40 16.53
N SER A 78 7.75 5.42 16.71
CA SER A 78 7.48 5.99 18.04
C SER A 78 6.21 5.36 18.62
N ASN A 79 6.22 5.11 19.93
CA ASN A 79 5.02 4.71 20.66
C ASN A 79 4.32 5.92 21.31
N TYR A 80 3.15 5.70 21.91
CA TYR A 80 2.41 6.79 22.56
C TYR A 80 3.10 7.36 23.81
N ASN A 81 4.07 6.65 24.38
CA ASN A 81 4.90 7.14 25.48
C ASN A 81 6.10 7.98 25.00
N GLY A 82 6.28 8.13 23.69
CA GLY A 82 7.38 8.89 23.08
C GLY A 82 8.67 8.09 22.90
N ASN A 83 8.70 6.79 23.24
CA ASN A 83 9.87 5.95 23.02
C ASN A 83 10.00 5.60 21.53
N VAL A 84 11.23 5.55 21.04
CA VAL A 84 11.57 5.07 19.70
C VAL A 84 12.01 3.62 19.80
N ASN A 85 11.35 2.74 19.05
CA ASN A 85 11.63 1.32 19.02
C ASN A 85 11.95 0.90 17.59
N THR A 86 12.79 -0.14 17.45
CA THR A 86 13.11 -0.76 16.17
C THR A 86 12.86 -2.25 16.27
N VAL A 87 12.10 -2.79 15.33
CA VAL A 87 11.77 -4.21 15.25
C VAL A 87 12.03 -4.74 13.85
N GLU A 88 12.33 -6.03 13.76
CA GLU A 88 12.53 -6.72 12.49
C GLU A 88 11.51 -7.83 12.32
N ARG A 89 10.98 -7.94 11.11
CA ARG A 89 10.11 -9.04 10.70
C ARG A 89 10.55 -9.59 9.36
N VAL A 90 10.36 -10.90 9.20
CA VAL A 90 10.49 -11.54 7.89
C VAL A 90 9.09 -11.81 7.36
N ILE A 91 8.79 -11.29 6.18
CA ILE A 91 7.51 -11.49 5.50
C ILE A 91 7.73 -12.14 4.15
N GLN A 92 6.84 -13.06 3.79
CA GLN A 92 6.80 -13.60 2.45
C GLN A 92 5.96 -12.69 1.56
N ILE A 93 6.51 -12.33 0.40
CA ILE A 93 5.91 -11.43 -0.56
C ILE A 93 5.58 -12.24 -1.82
N PRO A 94 4.28 -12.49 -2.11
CA PRO A 94 3.88 -13.20 -3.30
C PRO A 94 4.13 -12.36 -4.56
N LYS A 95 4.22 -13.05 -5.69
CA LYS A 95 4.24 -12.42 -7.00
C LYS A 95 2.94 -11.63 -7.22
N GLU A 96 3.09 -10.41 -7.68
CA GLU A 96 1.97 -9.54 -8.03
C GLU A 96 1.28 -10.05 -9.31
N TRP A 97 -0.05 -9.99 -9.35
CA TRP A 97 -0.89 -10.62 -10.39
C TRP A 97 -0.57 -10.16 -11.82
N HIS A 98 -0.27 -8.88 -12.01
CA HIS A 98 0.11 -8.31 -13.30
C HIS A 98 1.59 -8.55 -13.65
N GLY A 99 2.32 -9.33 -12.85
CA GLY A 99 3.72 -9.69 -13.11
C GLY A 99 4.68 -8.51 -13.05
N THR A 100 4.33 -7.45 -12.32
CA THR A 100 5.16 -6.24 -12.18
C THR A 100 6.24 -6.37 -11.12
N GLY A 101 6.22 -7.46 -10.35
CA GLY A 101 7.18 -7.78 -9.31
C GLY A 101 6.54 -8.64 -8.23
N TYR A 102 6.88 -8.35 -6.98
CA TYR A 102 6.31 -8.98 -5.79
C TYR A 102 5.75 -7.89 -4.90
N MET A 103 4.60 -8.14 -4.28
CA MET A 103 3.96 -7.15 -3.42
C MET A 103 3.17 -7.81 -2.30
N THR A 104 3.21 -7.23 -1.11
CA THR A 104 2.37 -7.69 0.01
C THR A 104 0.90 -7.41 -0.31
N PRO A 105 -0.04 -8.13 0.31
CA PRO A 105 -1.41 -7.60 0.43
C PRO A 105 -1.41 -6.26 1.19
N GLU A 106 -2.58 -5.66 1.35
CA GLU A 106 -2.75 -4.58 2.31
C GLU A 106 -2.34 -5.02 3.72
N MET A 107 -1.44 -4.27 4.34
CA MET A 107 -0.94 -4.55 5.68
C MET A 107 -1.23 -3.35 6.58
N SER A 108 -1.68 -3.61 7.79
CA SER A 108 -1.76 -2.60 8.84
C SER A 108 -0.35 -2.19 9.28
N PRO A 109 -0.12 -0.92 9.70
CA PRO A 109 1.09 -0.53 10.40
C PRO A 109 1.44 -1.47 11.58
N TYR A 110 0.42 -2.06 12.22
CA TYR A 110 0.61 -2.99 13.32
C TYR A 110 1.20 -4.34 12.90
N ASP A 111 1.07 -4.74 11.64
CA ASP A 111 1.67 -5.99 11.15
C ASP A 111 3.20 -5.90 11.08
N PHE A 112 3.73 -4.68 11.02
CA PHE A 112 5.16 -4.38 10.98
C PHE A 112 5.78 -4.13 12.35
N VAL A 113 4.96 -3.89 13.38
CA VAL A 113 5.41 -3.71 14.77
C VAL A 113 5.21 -5.00 15.56
N ALA A 114 6.03 -5.28 16.57
CA ALA A 114 5.86 -6.49 17.38
C ALA A 114 4.47 -6.48 18.05
N GLY A 115 3.75 -7.60 17.99
CA GLY A 115 2.36 -7.69 18.42
C GLY A 115 2.23 -7.34 19.90
N GLY A 116 1.54 -6.24 20.20
CA GLY A 116 1.31 -5.74 21.56
C GLY A 116 1.84 -4.32 21.81
N ASP A 117 2.65 -3.77 20.91
CA ASP A 117 3.24 -2.44 21.09
C ASP A 117 2.39 -1.34 20.43
N SER A 118 2.15 -0.26 21.18
CA SER A 118 1.28 0.84 20.74
C SER A 118 2.02 1.75 19.76
N CYS A 119 2.12 1.33 18.49
CA CYS A 119 2.68 2.15 17.42
C CYS A 119 1.84 3.41 17.21
N ARG A 120 2.43 4.57 17.52
CA ARG A 120 1.84 5.89 17.25
C ARG A 120 2.19 6.33 15.83
N GLU A 121 3.45 6.17 15.44
CA GLU A 121 3.93 6.64 14.14
C GLU A 121 5.18 5.89 13.69
N ILE A 122 5.19 5.46 12.42
CA ILE A 122 6.37 4.91 11.76
C ILE A 122 7.28 6.05 11.31
N ILE A 123 8.55 5.96 11.70
CA ILE A 123 9.60 6.94 11.41
C ILE A 123 10.42 6.49 10.20
N ARG A 124 10.73 5.19 10.11
CA ARG A 124 11.59 4.62 9.07
C ARG A 124 11.25 3.15 8.83
N ILE A 125 11.31 2.75 7.56
CA ILE A 125 11.20 1.35 7.11
C ILE A 125 12.47 1.04 6.32
N GLU A 126 13.15 -0.04 6.66
CA GLU A 126 14.31 -0.55 5.94
C GLU A 126 14.01 -1.96 5.42
N LEU A 127 14.39 -2.21 4.17
CA LEU A 127 14.07 -3.44 3.47
C LEU A 127 15.33 -4.11 2.94
N ALA A 128 15.40 -5.42 3.15
CA ALA A 128 16.27 -6.31 2.40
C ALA A 128 15.42 -7.48 1.89
N PHE A 129 15.69 -7.94 0.68
CA PHE A 129 14.93 -9.00 0.04
C PHE A 129 15.82 -10.23 -0.17
N PHE A 130 15.22 -11.41 -0.16
CA PHE A 130 15.94 -12.63 -0.47
C PHE A 130 15.03 -13.69 -1.10
N ASN A 131 15.64 -14.57 -1.89
CA ASN A 131 15.02 -15.77 -2.42
C ASN A 131 16.04 -16.92 -2.37
N GLY A 132 15.84 -17.84 -1.42
CA GLY A 132 16.83 -18.86 -1.10
C GLY A 132 18.18 -18.22 -0.73
N PRO A 133 19.29 -18.58 -1.40
CA PRO A 133 20.62 -18.04 -1.09
C PRO A 133 20.86 -16.63 -1.67
N LYS A 134 20.00 -16.11 -2.56
CA LYS A 134 20.18 -14.81 -3.21
C LYS A 134 19.60 -13.70 -2.34
N TRP A 135 20.41 -12.68 -2.08
CA TRP A 135 20.04 -11.50 -1.31
C TRP A 135 20.12 -10.24 -2.18
N ASP A 136 19.19 -9.33 -1.95
CA ASP A 136 19.24 -7.96 -2.43
C ASP A 136 18.99 -6.99 -1.27
N SER A 137 20.06 -6.39 -0.78
CA SER A 137 20.07 -5.47 0.35
C SER A 137 20.70 -4.13 -0.01
N ASN A 138 20.58 -3.69 -1.28
CA ASN A 138 21.20 -2.44 -1.73
C ASN A 138 22.71 -2.38 -1.40
N TYR A 139 23.46 -3.41 -1.81
CA TYR A 139 24.89 -3.54 -1.51
C TYR A 139 25.23 -3.53 0.00
N GLY A 140 24.34 -4.03 0.84
CA GLY A 140 24.52 -4.10 2.30
C GLY A 140 23.99 -2.90 3.09
N ALA A 141 23.47 -1.87 2.42
CA ALA A 141 22.94 -0.65 3.06
C ALA A 141 21.45 -0.73 3.41
N ASN A 142 20.73 -1.73 2.91
CA ASN A 142 19.26 -1.84 2.85
C ASN A 142 18.61 -0.71 2.02
N TYR A 143 17.36 -0.96 1.62
CA TYR A 143 16.51 0.06 1.03
C TYR A 143 15.74 0.77 2.14
N ALA A 144 16.14 2.01 2.45
CA ALA A 144 15.55 2.77 3.55
C ALA A 144 14.57 3.84 3.02
N VAL A 145 13.39 3.90 3.64
CA VAL A 145 12.39 4.94 3.43
C VAL A 145 12.10 5.60 4.77
N GLU A 146 12.27 6.91 4.83
CA GLU A 146 11.96 7.73 5.99
C GLU A 146 10.56 8.33 5.87
N LYS A 147 9.94 8.67 7.00
CA LYS A 147 8.62 9.32 7.05
C LYS A 147 8.53 10.52 6.10
N ASN A 148 9.57 11.35 6.07
CA ASN A 148 9.59 12.56 5.24
C ASN A 148 9.63 12.27 3.74
N ASP A 149 10.10 11.10 3.32
CA ASP A 149 10.12 10.71 1.91
C ASP A 149 8.71 10.59 1.34
N PHE A 150 7.72 10.21 2.16
CA PHE A 150 6.31 10.19 1.75
C PHE A 150 5.76 11.57 1.39
N TYR A 151 6.32 12.64 1.94
CA TYR A 151 5.86 14.00 1.70
C TYR A 151 6.71 14.75 0.68
N GLN A 152 7.98 14.36 0.52
CA GLN A 152 8.95 15.08 -0.31
C GLN A 152 9.25 14.38 -1.64
N LYS A 153 9.17 13.04 -1.69
CA LYS A 153 9.68 12.24 -2.81
C LYS A 153 8.64 11.28 -3.40
N ALA A 154 7.56 11.01 -2.68
CA ALA A 154 6.57 10.03 -3.13
C ALA A 154 5.84 10.48 -4.39
N ALA A 155 5.60 9.51 -5.28
CA ALA A 155 4.54 9.65 -6.26
C ALA A 155 3.19 9.58 -5.52
N THR A 156 2.30 10.53 -5.76
CA THR A 156 1.02 10.64 -5.05
C THR A 156 -0.16 10.46 -5.99
N PHE A 157 -1.23 9.88 -5.46
CA PHE A 157 -2.51 9.73 -6.13
C PHE A 157 -3.64 9.85 -5.12
N ARG A 158 -4.73 10.51 -5.51
CA ARG A 158 -5.93 10.64 -4.70
C ARG A 158 -7.10 9.98 -5.43
N SER A 159 -7.73 9.02 -4.78
CA SER A 159 -8.94 8.39 -5.25
C SER A 159 -10.17 9.08 -4.68
N GLU A 160 -11.08 9.45 -5.58
CA GLU A 160 -12.37 10.05 -5.23
C GLU A 160 -13.52 9.05 -5.12
N HIS A 161 -13.24 7.75 -5.30
CA HIS A 161 -14.24 6.68 -5.42
C HIS A 161 -14.65 6.08 -4.07
N GLY A 162 -14.17 6.62 -2.97
CA GLY A 162 -14.48 6.20 -1.61
C GLY A 162 -13.29 6.40 -0.68
N GLY A 163 -13.55 6.24 0.61
CA GLY A 163 -12.51 6.07 1.62
C GLY A 163 -12.79 4.85 2.48
N GLY A 164 -12.00 4.67 3.53
CA GLY A 164 -12.08 3.51 4.41
C GLY A 164 -10.77 2.75 4.55
N PRO A 165 -10.81 1.59 5.25
CA PRO A 165 -9.61 0.89 5.71
C PRO A 165 -8.90 0.09 4.63
N ASN A 166 -9.64 -0.39 3.62
CA ASN A 166 -9.10 -1.24 2.56
C ASN A 166 -8.68 -0.41 1.37
N ILE A 167 -7.58 -0.75 0.72
CA ILE A 167 -7.07 -0.01 -0.44
C ILE A 167 -8.04 -0.19 -1.61
N ASP A 168 -8.53 0.92 -2.15
CA ASP A 168 -9.42 0.89 -3.31
C ASP A 168 -8.70 0.49 -4.61
N LEU A 169 -9.47 0.05 -5.59
CA LEU A 169 -8.95 -0.46 -6.86
C LEU A 169 -8.11 0.58 -7.63
N TYR A 170 -8.47 1.86 -7.58
CA TYR A 170 -7.75 2.92 -8.30
C TYR A 170 -6.40 3.23 -7.64
N CYS A 171 -6.35 3.17 -6.30
CA CYS A 171 -5.10 3.19 -5.56
C CYS A 171 -4.23 1.97 -5.91
N TRP A 172 -4.80 0.77 -6.01
CA TRP A 172 -4.06 -0.41 -6.47
C TRP A 172 -3.50 -0.25 -7.88
N ASP A 173 -4.30 0.22 -8.83
CA ASP A 173 -3.84 0.48 -10.20
C ASP A 173 -2.69 1.49 -10.24
N PHE A 174 -2.77 2.55 -9.43
CA PHE A 174 -1.70 3.52 -9.30
C PHE A 174 -0.40 2.89 -8.73
N ILE A 175 -0.52 2.06 -7.70
CA ILE A 175 0.60 1.35 -7.06
C ILE A 175 1.27 0.40 -8.06
N VAL A 176 0.48 -0.44 -8.74
CA VAL A 176 0.95 -1.34 -9.81
C VAL A 176 1.60 -0.54 -10.94
N GLY A 177 1.06 0.63 -11.26
CA GLY A 177 1.66 1.58 -12.19
C GLY A 177 3.07 2.02 -11.77
N GLN A 178 3.32 2.26 -10.48
CA GLN A 178 4.66 2.59 -9.98
C GLN A 178 5.61 1.38 -9.95
N MET A 179 5.08 0.15 -9.82
CA MET A 179 5.89 -1.08 -9.90
C MET A 179 6.50 -1.30 -11.30
N ARG A 180 5.87 -0.75 -12.35
CA ARG A 180 6.32 -0.87 -13.76
C ARG A 180 7.42 0.12 -14.16
N LYS A 181 7.60 1.21 -13.39
CA LYS A 181 8.57 2.27 -13.66
C LYS A 181 9.92 1.93 -13.04
#